data_AF-A0A2Z5WTV2-F1
#
_entry.id   AF-A0A2Z5WTV2-F1
#
_cell.length_a   1.000
_cell.length_b   1.000
_cell.length_c   1.000
_cell.angle_alpha   90.00
_cell.angle_beta   90.00
_cell.angle_gamma   90.00
#
_symmetry.space_group_name_H-M   'P 1'
#
loop_
_entity.id
_entity.type
_entity.pdbx_description
1 polymer ?
#
loop_
_entity_poly.entity_id
_entity_poly.type
_entity_poly.pdbx_seq_one_letter_code
_entity_poly.pdbx_strand_id
1 'polypeptide(L)'
;MSRFFSCPYLNSNVERTEEREQHINQNHPQTLPNYLSELAETLDNPDQVRPSSFDTIRTGRYLIAVTVTDDLTKRHWIITTYTARKITGGNSQ
;
A
#
# COMPACT_ATOMS: atom_id res chain seq x y z
N MET A 1 -6.50 15.88 -7.68
CA MET A 1 -6.91 16.13 -6.27
C MET A 1 -6.39 14.99 -5.39
N SER A 2 -5.77 15.29 -4.24
CA SER A 2 -5.34 14.25 -3.27
C SER A 2 -6.53 13.55 -2.62
N ARG A 3 -6.37 12.26 -2.30
CA ARG A 3 -7.36 11.47 -1.55
C ARG A 3 -6.77 11.08 -0.20
N PHE A 4 -7.57 11.16 0.86
CA PHE A 4 -7.17 10.80 2.21
C PHE A 4 -7.90 9.54 2.66
N PHE A 5 -7.18 8.69 3.40
CA PHE A 5 -7.69 7.44 3.96
C PHE A 5 -7.43 7.42 5.47
N SER A 6 -8.41 6.99 6.25
CA SER A 6 -8.24 6.76 7.69
C SER A 6 -7.24 5.64 7.91
N CYS A 7 -6.31 5.81 8.85
CA CYS A 7 -5.44 4.74 9.31
C CYS A 7 -5.32 4.77 10.84
N PRO A 8 -6.16 4.01 11.56
CA PRO A 8 -6.12 3.89 13.02
C PRO A 8 -4.76 3.45 13.56
N TYR A 9 -4.03 2.60 12.82
CA TYR A 9 -2.69 2.16 13.22
C TYR A 9 -1.70 3.35 13.31
N LEU A 10 -1.79 4.30 12.38
CA LEU A 10 -0.98 5.52 12.40
C LEU A 10 -1.63 6.65 13.21
N ASN A 11 -2.83 6.40 13.77
CA ASN A 11 -3.65 7.38 14.46
C ASN A 11 -3.84 8.69 13.67
N SER A 12 -3.91 8.58 12.34
CA SER A 12 -3.96 9.73 11.43
C SER A 12 -4.49 9.33 10.05
N ASN A 13 -4.72 10.33 9.20
CA ASN A 13 -5.05 10.11 7.80
C ASN A 13 -3.79 9.94 6.95
N VAL A 14 -3.83 9.00 6.01
CA VAL A 14 -2.81 8.78 5.01
C VAL A 14 -3.25 9.42 3.70
N GLU A 15 -2.41 10.29 3.16
CA GLU A 15 -2.65 10.97 1.90
C GLU A 15 -2.15 10.13 0.72
N ARG A 16 -2.92 10.10 -0.36
CA ARG A 16 -2.46 9.67 -1.67
C ARG A 16 -2.57 10.85 -2.63
N THR A 17 -1.42 11.38 -3.02
CA THR A 17 -1.34 12.47 -4.00
C THR A 17 -1.62 11.96 -5.42
N GLU A 18 -1.90 12.88 -6.32
CA GLU A 18 -2.19 12.57 -7.73
C GLU A 18 -0.95 12.03 -8.46
N GLU A 19 0.24 12.55 -8.14
CA GLU A 19 1.50 12.05 -8.69
C GLU A 19 1.74 10.59 -8.29
N ARG A 20 1.37 10.22 -7.06
CA ARG A 20 1.49 8.85 -6.56
C ARG A 20 0.42 7.93 -7.14
N GLU A 21 -0.79 8.43 -7.36
CA GLU A 21 -1.80 7.74 -8.14
C GLU A 21 -1.30 7.38 -9.54
N GLN A 22 -0.74 8.34 -10.26
CA GLN A 22 -0.18 8.12 -11.60
C GLN A 22 0.97 7.10 -11.55
N HIS A 23 1.86 7.21 -10.57
CA HIS A 23 2.92 6.23 -10.35
C HIS A 23 2.36 4.81 -10.17
N ILE A 24 1.33 4.64 -9.35
CA ILE A 24 0.69 3.34 -9.12
C ILE A 24 0.01 2.83 -10.40
N ASN A 25 -0.71 3.68 -11.13
CA ASN A 25 -1.36 3.28 -12.39
C ASN A 25 -0.34 2.86 -13.45
N GLN A 26 0.82 3.52 -13.51
CA GLN A 26 1.89 3.20 -14.47
C GLN A 26 2.65 1.92 -14.11
N ASN A 27 2.99 1.72 -12.83
CA ASN A 27 3.82 0.59 -12.39
C ASN A 27 2.99 -0.64 -12.00
N HIS A 28 1.75 -0.42 -11.57
CA HIS A 28 0.84 -1.44 -11.06
C HIS A 28 -0.59 -1.25 -11.61
N PRO A 29 -0.79 -1.31 -12.94
CA PRO A 29 -2.07 -0.97 -13.61
C PRO A 29 -3.26 -1.84 -13.20
N GLN A 30 -3.02 -2.98 -12.54
CA GLN A 30 -4.09 -3.84 -12.04
C GLN A 30 -4.61 -3.42 -10.66
N THR A 31 -3.88 -2.53 -9.95
CA THR A 31 -4.20 -2.15 -8.58
C THR A 31 -5.25 -1.06 -8.54
N LEU A 32 -5.02 0.04 -9.26
CA LEU A 32 -5.96 1.14 -9.32
C LEU A 32 -6.55 1.25 -10.73
N PRO A 33 -7.84 1.62 -10.86
CA PRO A 33 -8.80 1.96 -9.78
C PRO A 33 -9.44 0.73 -9.09
N ASN A 34 -9.15 -0.49 -9.56
CA ASN A 34 -9.89 -1.70 -9.20
C ASN A 34 -9.94 -2.03 -7.70
N TYR A 35 -8.87 -1.75 -6.96
CA TYR A 35 -8.71 -2.10 -5.55
C TYR A 35 -8.70 -0.85 -4.64
N LEU A 36 -9.35 0.24 -5.07
CA LEU A 36 -9.35 1.49 -4.32
C LEU A 36 -10.16 1.41 -3.02
N SER A 37 -11.23 0.62 -3.02
CA SER A 37 -12.05 0.38 -1.81
C SER A 37 -11.28 -0.49 -0.82
N GLU A 38 -10.64 -1.55 -1.33
CA GLU A 38 -9.79 -2.46 -0.58
C GLU A 38 -8.57 -1.73 -0.03
N LEU A 39 -8.05 -0.71 -0.73
CA LEU A 39 -6.97 0.14 -0.23
C LEU A 39 -7.43 0.92 1.02
N ALA A 40 -8.63 1.49 0.97
CA ALA A 40 -9.20 2.18 2.12
C ALA A 40 -9.38 1.22 3.30
N GLU A 41 -9.93 0.04 3.05
CA GLU A 41 -10.13 -1.01 4.06
C GLU A 41 -8.80 -1.50 4.65
N THR A 42 -7.78 -1.70 3.81
CA THR A 42 -6.43 -2.12 4.23
C THR A 42 -5.78 -1.07 5.15
N LEU A 43 -6.00 0.23 4.88
CA LEU A 43 -5.47 1.28 5.74
C LEU A 43 -6.26 1.42 7.04
N ASP A 44 -7.58 1.23 6.99
CA ASP A 44 -8.46 1.31 8.15
C ASP A 44 -8.28 0.14 9.13
N ASN A 45 -8.09 -1.07 8.60
CA ASN A 45 -7.87 -2.28 9.40
C ASN A 45 -6.79 -3.18 8.78
N PRO A 46 -5.50 -2.81 8.90
CA PRO A 46 -4.41 -3.57 8.29
C PRO A 46 -4.23 -4.94 8.95
N ASP A 47 -4.25 -6.02 8.15
CA ASP A 47 -3.96 -7.37 8.64
C ASP A 47 -2.54 -7.50 9.21
N GLN A 48 -1.57 -6.80 8.61
CA GLN A 48 -0.17 -6.81 9.01
C GLN A 48 0.48 -5.45 8.76
N VAL A 49 1.26 -4.97 9.73
CA VAL A 49 2.06 -3.74 9.59
C VAL A 49 3.52 -4.05 9.92
N ARG A 50 4.45 -3.64 9.04
CA ARG A 50 5.89 -3.84 9.21
C ARG A 50 6.66 -2.52 8.94
N PRO A 51 7.62 -2.15 9.80
CA PRO A 51 8.36 -0.89 9.67
C PRO A 51 9.51 -0.93 8.64
N SER A 52 9.94 -2.10 8.18
CA SER A 52 11.01 -2.25 7.18
C SER A 52 10.99 -3.62 6.47
N SER A 53 11.61 -3.62 5.28
CA SER A 53 11.80 -4.68 4.27
C SER A 53 10.54 -5.28 3.61
N PHE A 54 10.53 -5.21 2.27
CA PHE A 54 9.61 -5.91 1.36
C PHE A 54 9.91 -7.42 1.32
N ASP A 55 10.15 -8.08 2.46
CA ASP A 55 10.34 -9.52 2.43
C ASP A 55 9.08 -10.16 1.85
N THR A 56 9.28 -11.02 0.87
CA THR A 56 8.25 -11.61 0.02
C THR A 56 7.05 -12.06 0.86
N ILE A 57 5.88 -11.45 0.64
CA ILE A 57 4.66 -11.88 1.30
C ILE A 57 4.34 -13.31 0.86
N ARG A 58 4.40 -14.24 1.80
CA ARG A 58 4.44 -15.69 1.51
C ARG A 58 3.08 -16.37 1.32
N THR A 59 1.93 -15.70 1.53
CA THR A 59 0.65 -16.44 1.70
C THR A 59 -0.61 -15.76 1.14
N GLY A 60 -0.85 -15.70 -0.18
CA GLY A 60 -2.18 -15.32 -0.72
C GLY A 60 -2.15 -14.19 -1.73
N ARG A 61 -3.33 -13.61 -2.02
CA ARG A 61 -3.48 -12.34 -2.74
C ARG A 61 -3.59 -11.24 -1.69
N TYR A 62 -2.63 -10.34 -1.64
CA TYR A 62 -2.65 -9.21 -0.72
C TYR A 62 -2.67 -7.92 -1.50
N LEU A 63 -3.41 -6.94 -1.00
CA LEU A 63 -3.19 -5.56 -1.32
C LEU A 63 -2.17 -5.00 -0.32
N ILE A 64 -1.08 -4.46 -0.84
CA ILE A 64 0.00 -3.89 -0.02
C ILE A 64 -0.05 -2.39 -0.20
N ALA A 65 -0.18 -1.66 0.91
CA ALA A 65 -0.07 -0.21 0.95
C ALA A 65 1.24 0.19 1.62
N VAL A 66 2.09 0.92 0.89
CA VAL A 66 3.36 1.42 1.41
C VAL A 66 3.20 2.88 1.77
N THR A 67 3.34 3.19 3.06
CA THR A 67 3.22 4.54 3.59
C THR A 67 4.56 5.04 4.11
N VAL A 68 4.78 6.34 4.02
CA VAL A 68 5.87 7.03 4.70
C VAL A 68 5.31 8.07 5.64
N THR A 69 6.00 8.21 6.77
CA THR A 69 5.70 9.19 7.81
C THR A 69 6.82 10.22 7.82
N ASP A 70 6.46 11.50 7.75
CA ASP A 70 7.38 12.60 8.05
C ASP A 70 7.25 12.96 9.53
N ASP A 71 8.35 12.79 10.28
CA ASP A 71 8.33 12.97 11.74
C ASP A 71 8.15 14.42 12.20
N LEU A 72 8.50 15.39 11.36
CA LEU A 72 8.43 16.81 11.67
C LEU A 72 7.00 17.36 11.52
N THR A 73 6.33 16.97 10.44
CA THR A 73 4.98 17.42 10.10
C THR A 73 3.90 16.44 10.53
N LYS A 74 4.27 15.24 10.98
CA LYS A 74 3.36 14.12 11.27
C LYS A 74 2.45 13.78 10.08
N ARG A 75 2.93 14.07 8.86
CA ARG A 75 2.23 13.76 7.62
C ARG A 75 2.51 12.31 7.22
N HIS A 76 1.46 11.60 6.81
CA HIS A 76 1.57 10.25 6.27
C HIS A 76 1.11 10.25 4.83
N TRP A 77 1.87 9.62 3.93
CA TRP A 77 1.45 9.47 2.54
C TRP A 77 1.80 8.12 1.93
N ILE A 78 1.00 7.71 0.97
CA ILE A 78 1.20 6.51 0.16
C ILE A 78 2.30 6.79 -0.87
N ILE A 79 3.34 5.96 -0.88
CA ILE A 79 4.37 5.97 -1.94
C ILE A 79 4.00 5.02 -3.08
N THR A 80 3.50 3.84 -2.76
CA THR A 80 2.99 2.88 -3.75
C THR A 80 1.96 1.96 -3.12
N THR A 81 1.11 1.38 -3.95
CA THR A 81 0.20 0.30 -3.57
C THR A 81 0.22 -0.72 -4.68
N TYR A 82 0.25 -1.99 -4.34
CA TYR A 82 0.21 -3.04 -5.35
C TYR A 82 -0.41 -4.31 -4.82
N THR A 83 -1.02 -5.07 -5.73
CA THR A 83 -1.46 -6.44 -5.42
C THR A 83 -0.29 -7.40 -5.58
N ALA A 84 0.04 -8.15 -4.52
CA ALA A 84 1.02 -9.24 -4.59
C ALA A 84 0.34 -10.59 -4.70
N ARG A 85 0.92 -11.49 -5.51
CA ARG A 85 0.56 -12.92 -5.57
C ARG A 85 1.72 -13.76 -5.06
N LYS A 86 1.40 -14.95 -4.55
CA LYS A 86 2.37 -16.00 -4.20
C LYS A 86 3.45 -16.14 -5.29
N ILE A 87 4.71 -15.92 -4.92
CA ILE A 87 5.83 -16.52 -5.66
C ILE A 87 5.86 -17.97 -5.17
N THR A 88 5.25 -18.89 -5.92
CA THR A 88 5.57 -20.32 -5.75
C THR A 88 7.05 -20.42 -6.07
N GLY A 89 7.87 -20.70 -5.06
CA GLY A 89 9.32 -20.81 -5.22
C GLY A 89 9.62 -21.62 -6.47
N GLY A 90 10.23 -20.97 -7.46
CA GLY A 90 10.82 -21.68 -8.59
C GLY A 90 11.88 -22.58 -8.00
N ASN A 91 11.69 -23.90 -8.15
CA ASN A 91 12.77 -24.83 -7.94
C ASN A 91 13.82 -24.47 -9.00
N SER A 92 14.92 -23.87 -8.58
CA SER A 92 16.12 -23.81 -9.40
C SER A 92 16.52 -25.25 -9.68
N GLN A 93 16.34 -25.71 -10.92
CA GLN A 93 16.92 -26.96 -11.40
C GLN A 93 18.16 -26.64 -12.23
#